data_AF-A0A7S4GB53-F1
#
_entry.id   AF-A0A7S4GB53-F1
#
_cell.length_a   1.000
_cell.length_b   1.000
_cell.length_c   1.000
_cell.angle_alpha   90.00
_cell.angle_beta   90.00
_cell.angle_gamma   90.00
#
_symmetry.space_group_name_H-M   'P 1'
#
loop_
_entity.id
_entity.type
_entity.pdbx_description
1 polymer ?
#
loop_
_entity_poly.entity_id
_entity_poly.type
_entity_poly.pdbx_seq_one_letter_code
_entity_poly.pdbx_strand_id
1 'polypeptide(L)'
;NATVANLTLMALGSSAPEIMLSLIEILRQGMKAGDLGPSTIVGSAAYNLFIISAVCVWAVPSPKVKHIERRPVFFVTAAASFLAYLWLLVILLGTSPHMIDVWEGVLTFLFFPMLVWGAYLVDIKWSP
;
A
#
# COMPACT_ATOMS: atom_id res chain seq x y z
N ASN A 1 -10.16 -11.10 -12.50
CA ASN A 1 -10.24 -11.29 -11.03
C ASN A 1 -10.46 -9.91 -10.39
N ALA A 2 -11.53 -9.73 -9.61
CA ALA A 2 -11.90 -8.42 -9.03
C ALA A 2 -10.92 -7.92 -7.96
N THR A 3 -10.34 -8.83 -7.15
CA THR A 3 -9.28 -8.50 -6.18
C THR A 3 -8.06 -7.90 -6.88
N VAL A 4 -7.61 -8.50 -7.98
CA VAL A 4 -6.46 -7.97 -8.74
C VAL A 4 -6.79 -6.61 -9.34
N ALA A 5 -7.98 -6.44 -9.92
CA ALA A 5 -8.40 -5.16 -10.49
C ALA A 5 -8.49 -4.04 -9.44
N ASN A 6 -9.00 -4.34 -8.24
CA ASN A 6 -9.08 -3.38 -7.14
C ASN A 6 -7.69 -3.03 -6.58
N LEU A 7 -6.82 -4.03 -6.36
CA LEU A 7 -5.48 -3.80 -5.82
C LEU A 7 -4.53 -3.13 -6.80
N THR A 8 -4.78 -3.24 -8.11
CA THR A 8 -3.90 -2.65 -9.15
C THR A 8 -4.54 -1.41 -9.76
N LEU A 9 -5.57 -1.54 -10.59
CA LEU A 9 -6.12 -0.43 -11.37
C LEU A 9 -6.81 0.63 -10.51
N MET A 10 -7.61 0.22 -9.53
CA MET A 10 -8.33 1.17 -8.67
C MET A 10 -7.38 1.89 -7.71
N ALA A 11 -6.50 1.14 -7.03
CA ALA A 11 -5.55 1.70 -6.07
C ALA A 11 -4.47 2.58 -6.73
N LEU A 12 -3.96 2.18 -7.90
CA LEU A 12 -2.95 2.96 -8.63
C LEU A 12 -3.55 4.24 -9.20
N GLY A 13 -4.83 4.20 -9.61
CA GLY A 13 -5.57 5.39 -10.03
C GLY A 13 -5.76 6.42 -8.91
N SER A 14 -6.09 5.98 -7.69
CA SER A 14 -6.23 6.91 -6.55
C SER A 14 -4.90 7.48 -6.07
N SER A 15 -3.80 6.73 -6.19
CA SER A 15 -2.47 7.13 -5.69
C SER A 15 -1.54 7.76 -6.73
N ALA A 16 -2.00 7.93 -7.98
CA ALA A 16 -1.21 8.56 -9.03
C ALA A 16 -0.67 9.97 -8.67
N PRO A 17 -1.43 10.87 -8.01
CA PRO A 17 -0.91 12.18 -7.61
C PRO A 17 0.22 12.10 -6.58
N GLU A 18 0.12 11.16 -5.63
CA GLU A 18 1.08 10.95 -4.54
C GLU A 18 2.41 10.39 -5.07
N ILE A 19 2.32 9.44 -6.01
CA ILE A 19 3.48 8.90 -6.73
C ILE A 19 4.17 10.02 -7.53
N MET A 20 3.39 10.86 -8.22
CA MET A 20 3.95 11.94 -9.03
C MET A 20 4.65 13.00 -8.16
N LEU A 21 4.08 13.34 -7.01
CA LEU A 21 4.71 14.26 -6.05
C LEU A 21 6.05 13.70 -5.53
N SER A 22 6.08 12.42 -5.17
CA SER A 22 7.28 11.73 -4.71
C SER A 22 8.37 11.68 -5.80
N LEU A 23 8.00 11.43 -7.06
CA LEU A 23 8.94 11.44 -8.19
C LEU A 23 9.52 12.83 -8.43
N ILE A 24 8.69 13.87 -8.43
CA ILE A 24 9.15 15.26 -8.64
C ILE A 24 10.11 15.68 -7.52
N GLU A 25 9.84 15.28 -6.28
CA GLU A 25 10.70 15.59 -5.14
C GLU A 25 12.08 14.93 -5.25
N ILE A 26 12.12 13.63 -5.54
CA ILE A 26 13.37 12.86 -5.71
C ILE A 26 14.20 13.41 -6.88
N LEU A 27 13.56 13.76 -8.00
CA LEU A 27 14.23 14.35 -9.17
C LEU A 27 14.80 15.74 -8.86
N ARG A 28 14.11 16.56 -8.05
CA ARG A 28 14.58 17.89 -7.65
C ARG A 28 15.71 17.85 -6.62
N GLN A 29 15.71 16.85 -5.74
CA GLN A 29 16.68 16.74 -4.65
C GLN A 29 17.85 15.79 -4.95
N GLY A 30 17.93 15.24 -6.16
CA GLY A 30 19.04 14.40 -6.59
C GLY A 30 19.12 13.07 -5.85
N MET A 31 18.03 12.30 -5.83
CA MET A 31 17.91 10.98 -5.16
C MET A 31 17.87 11.02 -3.62
N LYS A 32 17.83 12.22 -3.03
CA LYS A 32 17.51 12.36 -1.60
C LYS A 32 16.02 12.18 -1.38
N ALA A 33 15.68 11.38 -0.38
CA ALA A 33 14.30 11.26 0.07
C ALA A 33 13.96 12.53 0.84
N GLY A 34 13.23 13.44 0.19
CA GLY A 34 12.63 14.57 0.89
C GLY A 34 11.56 14.09 1.85
N ASP A 35 11.30 14.84 2.91
CA ASP A 35 10.39 14.41 3.98
C ASP A 35 8.94 14.22 3.49
N LEU A 36 8.55 14.85 2.37
CA LEU A 36 7.17 14.84 1.88
C LEU A 36 6.79 13.50 1.24
N GLY A 37 7.69 12.87 0.46
CA GLY A 37 7.42 11.60 -0.22
C GLY A 37 7.08 10.46 0.74
N PRO A 38 8.01 10.04 1.64
CA PRO A 38 7.76 8.96 2.56
C PRO A 38 6.63 9.25 3.54
N SER A 39 6.52 10.48 4.07
CA SER A 39 5.46 10.84 5.01
C SER A 39 4.07 10.82 4.38
N THR A 40 3.94 11.25 3.13
CA THR A 40 2.66 11.23 2.39
C THR A 40 2.23 9.80 2.05
N ILE A 41 3.15 8.96 1.57
CA ILE A 41 2.87 7.55 1.27
C ILE A 41 2.42 6.82 2.54
N VAL A 42 3.16 7.02 3.63
CA VAL A 42 2.87 6.37 4.91
C VAL A 42 1.52 6.82 5.49
N GLY A 43 1.27 8.13 5.47
CA GLY A 43 0.03 8.72 5.96
C GLY A 43 -1.21 8.27 5.17
N SER A 44 -1.12 8.25 3.84
CA SER A 44 -2.22 7.82 2.97
C SER A 44 -2.59 6.36 3.18
N ALA A 45 -1.58 5.46 3.28
CA ALA A 45 -1.81 4.05 3.58
C ALA A 45 -2.48 3.82 4.96
N ALA A 46 -2.09 4.59 5.99
CA ALA A 46 -2.65 4.49 7.32
C ALA A 46 -4.10 5.00 7.35
N TYR A 47 -4.36 6.11 6.65
CA TYR A 47 -5.69 6.70 6.54
C TYR A 47 -6.67 5.75 5.85
N ASN A 48 -6.24 5.08 4.77
CA ASN A 48 -7.06 4.10 4.06
C ASN A 48 -7.37 2.87 4.93
N LEU A 49 -6.37 2.36 5.68
CA LEU A 49 -6.56 1.17 6.50
C LEU A 49 -7.45 1.43 7.72
N PHE A 50 -7.30 2.57 8.39
CA PHE A 50 -8.00 2.85 9.66
C PHE A 50 -9.24 3.72 9.48
N ILE A 51 -9.12 4.87 8.81
CA ILE A 51 -10.18 5.87 8.77
C ILE A 51 -11.22 5.53 7.72
N ILE A 52 -10.80 5.26 6.47
CA ILE A 52 -11.75 4.91 5.40
C ILE A 52 -12.50 3.62 5.76
N SER A 53 -11.80 2.60 6.27
CA SER A 53 -12.46 1.35 6.69
C SER A 53 -13.49 1.58 7.80
N ALA A 54 -13.18 2.39 8.82
CA ALA A 54 -14.10 2.73 9.89
C ALA A 54 -15.32 3.51 9.37
N VAL A 55 -15.11 4.49 8.49
CA VAL A 55 -16.19 5.26 7.86
C VAL A 55 -17.07 4.37 6.99
N CYS A 56 -16.50 3.45 6.19
CA CYS A 56 -17.27 2.50 5.39
C CYS A 56 -18.14 1.59 6.27
N VAL A 57 -17.60 1.12 7.39
CA VAL A 57 -18.36 0.31 8.36
C VAL A 57 -19.43 1.14 9.06
N TRP A 58 -19.19 2.41 9.36
CA TRP A 58 -20.16 3.26 10.05
C TRP A 58 -21.29 3.76 9.12
N ALA A 59 -20.93 4.28 7.95
CA ALA A 59 -21.82 5.03 7.05
C ALA A 59 -22.90 4.18 6.36
N VAL A 60 -22.69 2.88 6.17
CA VAL A 60 -23.67 2.01 5.48
C VAL A 60 -24.65 1.42 6.50
N PRO A 61 -25.89 1.92 6.66
CA PRO A 61 -26.82 1.37 7.64
C PRO A 61 -27.19 -0.08 7.27
N SER A 62 -27.09 -0.99 8.24
CA SER A 62 -27.50 -2.38 8.08
C SER A 62 -28.05 -2.91 9.41
N PRO A 63 -29.21 -3.60 9.40
CA PRO A 63 -29.77 -4.23 10.59
C PRO A 63 -29.01 -5.50 11.01
N LYS A 64 -28.01 -5.94 10.25
CA LYS A 64 -27.18 -7.14 10.52
C LYS A 64 -25.73 -6.76 10.84
N VAL A 65 -25.04 -7.62 11.58
CA VAL A 65 -23.58 -7.48 11.82
C VAL A 65 -22.86 -7.49 10.48
N LYS A 66 -22.07 -6.44 10.23
CA LYS A 66 -21.32 -6.28 8.98
C LYS A 66 -20.04 -7.10 9.06
N HIS A 67 -19.74 -7.82 7.98
CA HIS A 67 -18.50 -8.56 7.85
C HIS A 67 -17.83 -8.19 6.53
N ILE A 68 -16.51 -8.18 6.53
CA ILE A 68 -15.72 -8.07 5.31
C ILE A 68 -15.93 -9.38 4.53
N GLU A 69 -16.44 -9.31 3.30
CA GLU A 69 -16.69 -10.51 2.48
C GLU A 69 -15.39 -11.28 2.19
N ARG A 70 -14.32 -10.57 1.78
CA ARG A 70 -13.02 -11.16 1.44
C ARG A 70 -12.03 -11.06 2.61
N ARG A 71 -12.36 -11.68 3.75
CA ARG A 71 -11.49 -11.68 4.95
C ARG A 71 -10.04 -12.13 4.73
N PRO A 72 -9.71 -13.18 3.94
CA PRO A 72 -8.35 -13.68 3.91
C PRO A 72 -7.46 -12.75 3.07
N VAL A 73 -8.02 -12.19 1.99
CA VAL A 73 -7.39 -11.20 1.14
C VAL A 73 -7.12 -9.96 1.98
N PHE A 74 -8.09 -9.52 2.80
CA PHE A 74 -7.91 -8.40 3.72
C PHE A 74 -6.75 -8.63 4.70
N PHE A 75 -6.62 -9.83 5.28
CA PHE A 75 -5.49 -10.14 6.16
C PHE A 75 -4.15 -10.13 5.43
N VAL A 76 -4.07 -10.68 4.21
CA VAL A 76 -2.85 -10.64 3.39
C VAL A 76 -2.46 -9.20 3.07
N THR A 77 -3.42 -8.38 2.65
CA THR A 77 -3.16 -6.98 2.33
C THR A 77 -2.78 -6.17 3.56
N ALA A 78 -3.42 -6.40 4.71
CA ALA A 78 -3.09 -5.72 5.97
C ALA A 78 -1.70 -6.11 6.49
N ALA A 79 -1.36 -7.40 6.44
CA ALA A 79 -0.02 -7.87 6.80
C ALA A 79 1.06 -7.30 5.87
N ALA A 80 0.76 -7.21 4.56
CA ALA A 80 1.67 -6.61 3.60
C ALA A 80 1.82 -5.09 3.80
N SER A 81 0.76 -4.37 4.17
CA SER A 81 0.85 -2.95 4.55
C SER A 81 1.76 -2.75 5.78
N PHE A 82 1.65 -3.63 6.78
CA PHE A 82 2.56 -3.57 7.95
C PHE A 82 4.02 -3.87 7.57
N LEU A 83 4.23 -4.87 6.71
CA LEU A 83 5.56 -5.19 6.18
C LEU A 83 6.15 -4.02 5.37
N ALA A 84 5.33 -3.35 4.56
CA ALA A 84 5.76 -2.19 3.78
C ALA A 84 6.22 -1.03 4.69
N TYR A 85 5.55 -0.80 5.83
CA TYR A 85 6.00 0.18 6.82
C TYR A 85 7.35 -0.17 7.43
N LEU A 86 7.52 -1.42 7.86
CA LEU A 86 8.79 -1.88 8.41
C LEU A 86 9.91 -1.76 7.37
N TRP A 87 9.65 -2.15 6.13
CA TRP A 87 10.61 -2.05 5.04
C TRP A 87 11.01 -0.60 4.76
N LEU A 88 10.05 0.33 4.75
CA LEU A 88 10.33 1.75 4.56
C LEU A 88 11.15 2.36 5.72
N LEU A 89 10.93 1.89 6.96
CA LEU A 89 11.80 2.25 8.10
C LEU A 89 13.23 1.73 7.92
N VAL A 90 13.39 0.50 7.40
CA VAL A 90 14.72 -0.09 7.13
C VAL A 90 15.47 0.71 6.07
N ILE A 91 14.81 1.11 4.99
CA ILE A 91 15.40 1.96 3.93
C ILE A 91 15.87 3.29 4.52
N LEU A 92 15.00 4.00 5.25
CA LEU A 92 15.27 5.37 5.69
C LEU A 92 16.25 5.47 6.87
N LEU A 93 16.24 4.50 7.79
CA LEU A 93 17.02 4.55 9.04
C LEU A 93 18.21 3.58 9.05
N GLY A 94 18.12 2.47 8.32
CA GLY A 94 19.08 1.36 8.42
C GLY A 94 20.15 1.39 7.34
N THR A 95 19.75 1.38 6.07
CA THR A 95 20.68 1.13 4.97
C THR A 95 21.30 2.41 4.41
N SER A 96 20.47 3.38 4.01
CA SER A 96 20.90 4.60 3.34
C SER A 96 20.23 5.82 3.97
N PRO A 97 20.86 6.47 4.97
CA PRO A 97 20.23 7.55 5.73
C PRO A 97 19.76 8.67 4.80
N HIS A 98 18.44 8.86 4.73
CA HIS A 98 17.77 9.90 3.93
C HIS A 98 18.05 9.87 2.40
N MET A 99 18.57 8.76 1.86
CA MET A 99 18.75 8.58 0.42
C MET A 99 18.16 7.25 0.00
N ILE A 100 17.53 7.22 -1.18
CA ILE A 100 16.95 5.98 -1.72
C ILE A 100 17.92 5.45 -2.77
N ASP A 101 18.52 4.30 -2.49
CA ASP A 101 19.35 3.62 -3.48
C ASP A 101 18.47 2.91 -4.52
N VAL A 102 18.99 2.82 -5.74
CA VAL A 102 18.26 2.20 -6.86
C VAL A 102 17.88 0.75 -6.54
N TRP A 103 18.73 0.01 -5.83
CA TRP A 103 18.44 -1.38 -5.48
C TRP A 103 17.29 -1.50 -4.47
N GLU A 104 17.14 -0.56 -3.52
CA GLU A 104 16.03 -0.51 -2.57
C GLU A 104 14.71 -0.23 -3.29
N GLY A 105 14.74 0.69 -4.26
CA GLY A 105 13.62 0.98 -5.15
C GLY A 105 13.21 -0.23 -5.99
N VAL A 106 14.17 -0.94 -6.59
CA VAL A 106 13.92 -2.15 -7.38
C VAL A 106 13.31 -3.26 -6.50
N LEU A 107 13.84 -3.47 -5.30
CA LEU A 107 13.33 -4.49 -4.39
C LEU A 107 11.90 -4.17 -3.93
N THR A 108 11.62 -2.91 -3.62
CA THR A 108 10.27 -2.42 -3.30
C THR A 108 9.31 -2.60 -4.48
N PHE A 109 9.77 -2.32 -5.70
CA PHE A 109 8.99 -2.55 -6.91
C PHE A 109 8.66 -4.04 -7.12
N LEU A 110 9.56 -4.96 -6.76
CA LEU A 110 9.33 -6.41 -6.84
C LEU A 110 8.37 -6.94 -5.75
N PHE A 111 8.29 -6.29 -4.59
CA PHE A 111 7.30 -6.66 -3.58
C PHE A 111 5.85 -6.44 -4.05
N PHE A 112 5.60 -5.47 -4.93
CA PHE A 112 4.28 -5.21 -5.47
C PHE A 112 3.68 -6.39 -6.27
N PRO A 113 4.31 -6.94 -7.33
CA PRO A 113 3.79 -8.10 -8.04
C PRO A 113 3.73 -9.35 -7.15
N MET A 114 4.65 -9.49 -6.18
CA MET A 114 4.59 -10.59 -5.20
C MET A 114 3.33 -10.51 -4.32
N LEU A 115 2.96 -9.31 -3.86
CA LEU A 115 1.73 -9.06 -3.11
C LEU A 115 0.50 -9.34 -3.97
N VAL A 116 0.46 -8.82 -5.19
CA VAL A 116 -0.66 -9.03 -6.12
C VAL A 116 -0.84 -10.52 -6.42
N TRP A 117 0.25 -11.25 -6.63
CA TRP A 117 0.22 -12.69 -6.84
C TRP A 117 -0.28 -13.45 -5.60
N GLY A 118 0.23 -13.12 -4.41
CA GLY A 118 -0.22 -13.71 -3.15
C GLY A 118 -1.71 -13.47 -2.90
N ALA A 119 -2.18 -12.24 -3.11
CA ALA A 119 -3.60 -11.89 -3.01
C ALA A 119 -4.45 -12.64 -4.05
N TYR A 120 -3.97 -12.79 -5.27
CA TYR A 120 -4.65 -13.55 -6.33
C TYR A 120 -4.80 -15.04 -5.99
N LEU A 121 -3.73 -15.69 -5.50
CA LEU A 121 -3.78 -17.10 -5.09
C LEU A 121 -4.77 -17.32 -3.95
N VAL A 122 -4.78 -16.42 -2.96
CA VAL A 122 -5.72 -16.48 -1.83
C VAL A 122 -7.15 -16.24 -2.30
N ASP A 123 -7.37 -15.33 -3.25
CA ASP A 123 -8.68 -15.06 -3.82
C ASP A 123 -9.24 -16.27 -4.60
N ILE A 124 -8.42 -16.96 -5.40
CA ILE A 124 -8.85 -18.16 -6.12
C ILE A 124 -9.16 -19.31 -5.15
N LYS A 125 -8.33 -19.50 -4.12
CA LYS A 125 -8.46 -20.63 -3.20
C LYS A 125 -9.65 -20.50 -2.25
N TRP A 126 -10.17 -19.29 -2.05
CA TRP A 126 -11.33 -18.99 -1.19
C TRP A 126 -12.54 -18.43 -1.93
N SER A 127 -12.50 -18.33 -3.26
CA SER A 127 -13.71 -18.11 -4.05
C SER A 127 -14.52 -19.41 -4.06
N PRO A 128 -15.82 -19.37 -3.67
CA PRO A 128 -16.73 -20.48 -3.95
C PRO A 128 -16.92 -20.68 -5.46
#